data_AF-A0A1V6GTM6-F1
#
_entry.id   AF-A0A1V6GTM6-F1
#
_cell.length_a   1.000
_cell.length_b   1.000
_cell.length_c   1.000
_cell.angle_alpha   90.00
_cell.angle_beta   90.00
_cell.angle_gamma   90.00
#
_symmetry.space_group_name_H-M   'P 1'
#
loop_
_entity.id
_entity.type
_entity.pdbx_description
1 polymer ?
#
loop_
_entity_poly.entity_id
_entity_poly.type
_entity_poly.pdbx_seq_one_letter_code
_entity_poly.pdbx_strand_id
1 'polypeptide(L)'
;MITVKCPTCGKKMVWDDFQPVDVRCSKCGERMNVHKELKRNIDIREHGEPGVRFYCPRCKSVIKRRWFLKCPNCDYWVFGPFVFYDKLAIALLIGMAYLAFSAVYLIYFH
;
A
#
# COMPACT_ATOMS: atom_id res chain seq x y z
N MET A 1 -17.77 1.43 10.36
CA MET A 1 -17.68 1.13 8.90
C MET A 1 -16.42 0.34 8.54
N ILE A 2 -16.59 -0.88 8.03
CA ILE A 2 -15.51 -1.78 7.59
C ILE A 2 -15.69 -2.08 6.09
N THR A 3 -14.60 -2.12 5.33
CA THR A 3 -14.67 -2.50 3.91
C THR A 3 -14.33 -3.98 3.72
N VAL A 4 -15.26 -4.73 3.11
CA VAL A 4 -15.10 -6.14 2.81
C VAL A 4 -15.15 -6.36 1.30
N LYS A 5 -14.35 -7.28 0.77
CA LYS A 5 -14.26 -7.57 -0.67
C LYS A 5 -14.99 -8.88 -0.97
N CYS A 6 -15.83 -8.89 -2.01
CA CYS A 6 -16.49 -10.11 -2.47
C CYS A 6 -15.49 -11.10 -3.08
N PRO A 7 -15.45 -12.37 -2.62
CA PRO A 7 -14.51 -13.35 -3.16
C PRO A 7 -14.89 -13.78 -4.59
N THR A 8 -16.18 -13.78 -4.92
CA THR A 8 -16.68 -14.22 -6.24
C THR A 8 -16.52 -13.13 -7.30
N CYS A 9 -16.92 -11.88 -7.01
CA CYS A 9 -16.96 -10.81 -8.02
C CYS A 9 -15.98 -9.65 -7.76
N GLY A 10 -15.21 -9.68 -6.67
CA GLY A 10 -14.22 -8.65 -6.33
C GLY A 10 -14.80 -7.30 -5.87
N LYS A 11 -16.13 -7.13 -5.85
CA LYS A 11 -16.78 -5.86 -5.43
C LYS A 11 -16.49 -5.57 -3.97
N LYS A 12 -16.05 -4.34 -3.68
CA LYS A 12 -15.90 -3.83 -2.32
C LYS A 12 -17.27 -3.37 -1.80
N MET A 13 -17.60 -3.77 -0.59
CA MET A 13 -18.83 -3.39 0.09
C MET A 13 -18.48 -2.81 1.46
N VAL A 14 -19.21 -1.77 1.84
CA VAL A 14 -19.08 -1.15 3.16
C VAL A 14 -20.10 -1.83 4.07
N TRP A 15 -19.60 -2.46 5.12
CA TRP A 15 -20.40 -3.03 6.19
C TRP A 15 -20.37 -2.09 7.40
N ASP A 16 -21.50 -1.98 8.08
CA ASP A 16 -21.65 -1.17 9.28
C ASP A 16 -22.19 -2.01 10.43
N ASP A 17 -21.95 -1.57 11.67
CA ASP A 17 -22.17 -2.41 12.87
C ASP A 17 -23.65 -2.77 13.09
N PHE A 18 -24.57 -2.03 12.44
CA PHE A 18 -26.01 -2.30 12.46
C PHE A 18 -26.48 -3.32 11.43
N GLN A 19 -25.60 -3.81 10.55
CA GLN A 19 -25.93 -4.79 9.53
C GLN A 19 -25.71 -6.22 10.02
N PRO A 20 -26.48 -7.21 9.51
CA PRO A 20 -26.25 -8.61 9.86
C PRO A 20 -24.85 -9.06 9.44
N VAL A 21 -24.31 -10.04 10.16
CA VAL A 21 -22.98 -10.62 9.90
C VAL A 21 -22.94 -11.37 8.56
N ASP A 22 -24.05 -11.97 8.16
CA ASP A 22 -24.22 -12.61 6.86
C ASP A 22 -24.88 -11.64 5.89
N VAL A 23 -24.08 -11.12 4.96
CA VAL A 23 -24.54 -10.18 3.93
C VAL A 23 -24.51 -10.84 2.57
N ARG A 24 -25.40 -10.41 1.68
CA ARG A 24 -25.36 -10.81 0.27
C ARG A 24 -24.61 -9.77 -0.54
N CYS A 25 -23.79 -10.24 -1.47
CA CYS A 25 -23.14 -9.33 -2.40
C CYS A 25 -24.17 -8.63 -3.28
N SER A 26 -24.19 -7.30 -3.26
CA SER A 26 -25.10 -6.48 -4.09
C SER A 26 -24.93 -6.66 -5.60
N LYS A 27 -23.82 -7.27 -6.07
CA LYS A 27 -23.57 -7.51 -7.50
C LYS A 27 -23.85 -8.94 -7.94
N CYS A 28 -23.40 -9.93 -7.18
CA CYS A 28 -23.49 -11.34 -7.58
C CYS A 28 -24.45 -12.18 -6.71
N GLY A 29 -25.04 -11.62 -5.67
CA GLY A 29 -25.96 -12.32 -4.77
C GLY A 29 -25.30 -13.32 -3.82
N GLU A 30 -23.98 -13.54 -3.93
CA GLU A 30 -23.20 -14.45 -3.08
C GLU A 30 -23.44 -14.15 -1.59
N ARG A 31 -23.73 -15.19 -0.80
CA ARG A 31 -23.83 -15.07 0.66
C ARG A 31 -22.43 -15.11 1.24
N MET A 32 -22.09 -14.11 2.02
CA MET A 32 -20.78 -14.00 2.65
C MET A 32 -20.89 -13.63 4.11
N ASN A 33 -19.98 -14.20 4.89
CA ASN A 33 -19.84 -13.88 6.30
C ASN A 33 -18.76 -12.81 6.47
N VAL A 34 -19.15 -11.66 7.02
CA VAL A 34 -18.30 -10.47 7.17
C VAL A 34 -17.04 -10.77 7.98
N HIS A 35 -17.14 -11.52 9.08
CA HIS A 35 -15.98 -11.86 9.91
C HIS A 35 -14.97 -12.72 9.17
N LYS A 36 -15.45 -13.73 8.42
CA LYS A 36 -14.60 -14.62 7.63
C LYS A 36 -13.85 -13.85 6.54
N GLU A 37 -14.56 -13.00 5.81
CA GLU A 37 -13.97 -12.21 4.72
C GLU A 37 -13.07 -11.07 5.25
N LEU A 38 -13.38 -10.50 6.42
CA LEU A 38 -12.50 -9.55 7.09
C LEU A 38 -11.19 -10.21 7.51
N LYS A 39 -11.25 -11.39 8.14
CA LYS A 39 -10.05 -12.18 8.49
C LYS A 39 -9.22 -12.50 7.24
N ARG A 40 -9.88 -12.89 6.14
CA ARG A 40 -9.22 -13.13 4.85
C ARG A 40 -8.56 -11.87 4.29
N ASN A 41 -9.21 -10.70 4.38
CA ASN A 41 -8.62 -9.43 3.95
C ASN A 41 -7.37 -9.06 4.76
N ILE A 42 -7.39 -9.30 6.08
CA ILE A 42 -6.22 -9.08 6.95
C ILE A 42 -5.08 -10.02 6.54
N ASP A 43 -5.39 -11.32 6.38
CA ASP A 43 -4.44 -12.34 5.96
C ASP A 43 -3.79 -11.99 4.60
N ILE A 44 -4.60 -11.60 3.61
CA ILE A 44 -4.13 -11.12 2.30
C ILE A 44 -3.26 -9.87 2.45
N ARG A 45 -3.58 -8.96 3.36
CA ARG A 45 -2.80 -7.74 3.57
C ARG A 45 -1.44 -8.03 4.23
N GLU A 46 -1.39 -8.99 5.13
CA GLU A 46 -0.17 -9.36 5.85
C GLU A 46 0.75 -10.28 5.04
N HIS A 47 0.16 -11.25 4.33
CA HIS A 47 0.90 -12.30 3.62
C HIS A 47 0.92 -12.12 2.10
N GLY A 48 0.12 -11.20 1.55
CA GLY A 48 -0.02 -10.97 0.11
C GLY A 48 -1.19 -11.75 -0.50
N GLU A 49 -1.68 -11.31 -1.66
CA GLU A 49 -2.69 -12.07 -2.41
C GLU A 49 -2.08 -13.39 -2.93
N PRO A 50 -2.75 -14.54 -2.71
CA PRO A 50 -2.27 -15.83 -3.21
C PRO A 50 -2.15 -15.78 -4.74
N GLY A 51 -0.94 -15.97 -5.27
CA GLY A 51 -0.62 -15.94 -6.69
C GLY A 51 0.05 -14.65 -7.18
N VAL A 52 -0.01 -13.55 -6.43
CA VAL A 52 0.70 -12.31 -6.79
C VAL A 52 2.08 -12.32 -6.16
N ARG A 53 3.11 -12.59 -6.96
CA ARG A 53 4.51 -12.49 -6.52
C ARG A 53 4.99 -11.05 -6.64
N PHE A 54 5.38 -10.46 -5.53
CA PHE A 54 6.09 -9.17 -5.54
C PHE A 54 7.59 -9.42 -5.59
N TYR A 55 8.31 -8.59 -6.33
CA TYR A 55 9.76 -8.66 -6.46
C TYR A 55 10.41 -7.42 -5.86
N CYS A 56 11.56 -7.60 -5.22
CA CYS A 56 12.38 -6.50 -4.76
C CYS A 56 12.88 -5.67 -5.96
N PRO A 57 12.77 -4.33 -5.94
CA PRO A 57 13.23 -3.51 -7.05
C PRO A 57 14.76 -3.54 -7.24
N ARG A 58 15.52 -3.88 -6.19
CA ARG A 58 17.00 -3.91 -6.22
C ARG A 58 17.54 -5.28 -6.63
N CYS A 59 17.20 -6.34 -5.89
CA CYS A 59 17.76 -7.68 -6.10
C CYS A 59 16.82 -8.65 -6.81
N LYS A 60 15.60 -8.23 -7.17
CA LYS A 60 14.56 -9.06 -7.81
C LYS A 60 14.17 -10.32 -7.04
N SER A 61 14.52 -10.43 -5.75
CA SER A 61 14.06 -11.54 -4.91
C SER A 61 12.57 -11.42 -4.62
N VAL A 62 11.90 -12.55 -4.35
CA VAL A 62 10.48 -12.58 -3.97
C VAL A 62 10.31 -11.92 -2.60
N ILE A 63 9.36 -10.99 -2.48
CA ILE A 63 9.00 -10.29 -1.24
C ILE A 63 7.50 -10.45 -0.95
N LYS A 64 7.13 -10.44 0.33
CA LYS A 64 5.72 -10.66 0.77
C LYS A 64 4.83 -9.43 0.53
N ARG A 65 5.38 -8.22 0.67
CA ARG A 65 4.65 -6.96 0.53
C ARG A 65 5.55 -5.86 -0.03
N ARG A 66 4.97 -4.87 -0.71
CA ARG A 66 5.69 -3.72 -1.29
C ARG A 66 5.88 -2.54 -0.32
N TRP A 67 5.29 -2.57 0.86
CA TRP A 67 5.32 -1.43 1.80
C TRP A 67 5.91 -1.84 3.15
N PHE A 68 6.74 -0.96 3.73
CA PHE A 68 7.32 -1.12 5.07
C PHE A 68 7.96 -2.49 5.29
N LEU A 69 8.72 -2.99 4.32
CA LEU A 69 9.40 -4.27 4.41
C LEU A 69 10.88 -4.12 4.11
N LYS A 70 11.73 -4.61 5.01
CA LYS A 70 13.15 -4.81 4.74
C LYS A 70 13.31 -6.10 3.94
N CYS A 71 13.91 -6.03 2.75
CA CYS A 71 14.16 -7.20 1.92
C CYS A 71 15.13 -8.16 2.62
N PRO A 72 14.82 -9.45 2.78
CA PRO A 72 15.69 -10.39 3.49
C PRO A 72 16.99 -10.71 2.76
N ASN A 73 17.06 -10.46 1.44
CA ASN A 73 18.22 -10.83 0.61
C ASN A 73 19.20 -9.68 0.40
N CYS A 74 18.76 -8.42 0.47
CA CYS A 74 19.62 -7.26 0.19
C CYS A 74 19.51 -6.13 1.21
N ASP A 75 18.80 -6.37 2.32
CA ASP A 75 18.55 -5.42 3.41
C ASP A 75 17.95 -4.07 2.99
N TYR A 76 17.51 -3.94 1.74
CA TYR A 76 16.92 -2.73 1.20
C TYR A 76 15.49 -2.56 1.72
N TRP A 77 15.18 -1.35 2.18
CA TRP A 77 13.83 -0.99 2.61
C TRP A 77 12.93 -0.69 1.41
N VAL A 78 11.83 -1.44 1.29
CA VAL A 78 10.86 -1.29 0.22
C VAL A 78 9.70 -0.41 0.68
N PHE A 79 9.57 0.75 0.03
CA PHE A 79 8.53 1.76 0.29
C PHE A 79 7.68 2.02 -0.95
N GLY A 80 6.80 1.07 -1.26
CA GLY A 80 5.86 1.15 -2.36
C GLY A 80 6.39 0.61 -3.70
N PRO A 81 5.60 0.74 -4.77
CA PRO A 81 5.95 0.26 -6.11
C PRO A 81 6.97 1.15 -6.83
N PHE A 82 7.17 2.38 -6.34
CA PHE A 82 8.09 3.32 -6.94
C PHE A 82 9.49 3.04 -6.44
N VAL A 83 10.36 2.69 -7.38
CA VAL A 83 11.80 2.71 -7.16
C VAL A 83 12.16 4.18 -7.05
N PHE A 84 12.22 4.73 -5.84
CA PHE A 84 12.92 6.00 -5.64
C PHE A 84 14.37 5.73 -6.01
N TYR A 85 14.72 6.03 -7.26
CA TYR A 85 16.12 6.07 -7.66
C TYR A 85 16.80 7.06 -6.71
N ASP A 86 17.85 6.62 -6.01
CA ASP A 86 18.60 7.45 -5.05
C ASP A 86 18.90 8.84 -5.60
N LYS A 87 19.19 8.91 -6.90
CA LYS A 87 19.51 10.16 -7.62
C LYS A 87 18.35 11.16 -7.65
N LEU A 88 17.10 10.70 -7.71
CA LEU A 88 15.91 11.56 -7.79
C LEU A 88 15.59 12.16 -6.42
N ALA A 89 15.75 11.38 -5.35
CA ALA A 89 15.64 11.89 -3.98
C ALA A 89 16.72 12.93 -3.67
N ILE A 90 17.97 12.66 -4.06
CA ILE A 90 19.08 13.62 -3.92
C ILE A 90 18.82 14.90 -4.73
N ALA A 91 18.37 14.77 -5.99
CA ALA A 91 18.06 15.93 -6.83
C ALA A 91 16.94 16.81 -6.24
N LEU A 92 15.89 16.19 -5.68
CA LEU A 92 14.82 16.93 -4.99
C LEU A 92 15.33 17.65 -3.74
N LEU A 93 16.22 17.01 -2.98
CA LEU A 93 16.80 17.60 -1.77
C LEU A 93 17.67 18.82 -2.12
N ILE A 94 18.49 18.72 -3.17
CA ILE A 94 19.28 19.85 -3.68
C ILE A 94 18.37 20.99 -4.17
N GLY A 95 17.30 20.67 -4.91
CA GLY A 95 16.34 21.67 -5.38
C GLY A 95 15.63 22.39 -4.23
N MET A 96 15.20 21.66 -3.21
CA MET A 96 14.62 22.23 -1.98
C MET A 96 15.61 23.14 -1.24
N ALA A 97 16.86 22.70 -1.09
CA ALA A 97 17.90 23.50 -0.44
C ALA A 97 18.17 24.81 -1.20
N TYR A 98 18.22 24.76 -2.54
CA TYR A 98 18.39 25.94 -3.38
C TYR A 98 17.24 26.94 -3.23
N LEU A 99 15.99 26.45 -3.25
CA LEU A 99 14.81 27.31 -3.04
C LEU A 99 14.80 27.95 -1.66
N ALA A 100 15.15 27.19 -0.61
CA ALA A 100 15.25 27.72 0.74
C ALA A 100 16.35 28.80 0.84
N PHE A 101 17.51 28.57 0.23
CA PHE A 101 18.61 29.55 0.22
C PHE A 101 18.22 30.83 -0.54
N SER A 102 17.56 30.68 -1.69
CA SER A 102 17.04 31.79 -2.48
C SER A 102 16.01 32.62 -1.70
N ALA A 103 15.08 31.95 -1.01
CA ALA A 103 14.08 32.62 -0.18
C ALA A 103 14.72 33.38 1.00
N VAL A 104 15.68 32.78 1.70
CA VAL A 104 16.42 33.45 2.79
C VAL A 104 17.18 34.67 2.27
N TYR A 105 17.85 34.53 1.13
CA TYR A 105 18.57 35.64 0.51
C TYR A 105 17.64 36.81 0.17
N LEU A 106 16.48 36.53 -0.43
CA LEU A 106 15.46 37.53 -0.76
C LEU A 106 14.88 38.22 0.48
N ILE A 107 14.73 37.52 1.60
CA ILE A 107 14.10 38.06 2.82
C ILE A 107 15.09 38.89 3.66
N TYR A 108 16.38 38.52 3.68
CA TYR A 108 17.35 39.13 4.59
C TYR A 108 18.27 40.17 3.93
N PHE A 109 18.52 40.06 2.62
CA PHE A 109 19.49 40.91 1.91
C PHE A 109 18.86 41.86 0.89
N HIS A 110 17.53 41.86 0.77
CA HIS A 110 16.77 42.82 -0.03
C HIS A 110 15.75 43.54 0.86
#